data_AF-A0A0J0YP50-F1
#
_entry.id   AF-A0A0J0YP50-F1
#
_cell.length_a   1.000
_cell.length_b   1.000
_cell.length_c   1.000
_cell.angle_alpha   90.00
_cell.angle_beta   90.00
_cell.angle_gamma   90.00
#
_symmetry.space_group_name_H-M   'P 1'
#
loop_
_entity.id
_entity.type
_entity.pdbx_description
1 polymer ?
#
loop_
_entity_poly.entity_id
_entity_poly.type
_entity_poly.pdbx_seq_one_letter_code
_entity_poly.pdbx_strand_id
1 'polypeptide(L)'
;RYIVQEVLEVYRLQGLKISDKHIEGIIRLMVLRVNIVDAGEKGFITAEQVERAGAMLANENALAEGKEAARFVNILLGITKA
;
A
#
# COMPACT_ATOMS: atom_id res chain seq x y z
N ARG A 1 -11.12 -3.88 6.01
CA ARG A 1 -11.85 -3.79 7.31
C ARG A 1 -11.61 -4.98 8.24
N TYR A 2 -11.29 -6.17 7.73
CA TYR A 2 -11.07 -7.38 8.55
C TYR A 2 -9.90 -7.27 9.55
N ILE A 3 -8.70 -6.87 9.08
CA ILE A 3 -7.48 -6.82 9.92
C ILE A 3 -7.62 -5.92 11.17
N VAL A 4 -8.32 -4.77 11.04
CA VAL A 4 -8.53 -3.84 12.16
C VAL A 4 -9.36 -4.51 13.27
N GLN A 5 -10.42 -5.24 12.91
CA GLN A 5 -11.33 -5.86 13.87
C GLN A 5 -10.61 -6.96 14.68
N GLU A 6 -9.86 -7.82 13.99
CA GLU A 6 -9.08 -8.91 14.59
C GLU A 6 -8.03 -8.38 15.58
N VAL A 7 -7.29 -7.33 15.21
CA VAL A 7 -6.29 -6.72 16.10
C VAL A 7 -6.96 -6.08 17.32
N LEU A 8 -8.05 -5.35 17.12
CA LEU A 8 -8.78 -4.71 18.22
C LEU A 8 -9.37 -5.73 19.19
N GLU A 9 -9.79 -6.91 18.73
CA GLU A 9 -10.34 -7.95 19.59
C GLU A 9 -9.33 -8.45 20.63
N VAL A 10 -8.07 -8.66 20.23
CA VAL A 10 -6.99 -9.05 21.15
C VAL A 10 -6.73 -7.99 22.22
N TYR A 11 -6.72 -6.70 21.84
CA TYR A 11 -6.52 -5.61 22.80
C TYR A 11 -7.73 -5.40 23.73
N ARG A 12 -8.95 -5.58 23.22
CA ARG A 12 -10.17 -5.56 24.02
C ARG A 12 -10.15 -6.68 25.07
N LEU A 13 -9.70 -7.88 24.70
CA LEU A 13 -9.57 -9.01 25.63
C LEU A 13 -8.57 -8.74 26.76
N GLN A 14 -7.57 -7.89 26.54
CA GLN A 14 -6.59 -7.48 27.56
C GLN A 14 -7.04 -6.26 28.39
N GLY A 15 -8.26 -5.75 28.18
CA GLY A 15 -8.80 -4.58 28.88
C GLY A 15 -8.18 -3.24 28.46
N LEU A 16 -7.36 -3.22 27.40
CA LEU A 16 -6.72 -2.02 26.88
C LEU A 16 -7.62 -1.33 25.85
N LYS A 17 -7.89 -0.04 26.07
CA LYS A 17 -8.63 0.79 25.12
C LYS A 17 -7.64 1.43 24.13
N ILE A 18 -7.63 0.95 22.89
CA ILE A 18 -6.88 1.54 21.78
C ILE A 18 -7.86 2.18 20.80
N SER A 19 -7.50 3.37 20.31
CA SER A 19 -8.27 4.06 19.27
C SER A 19 -8.08 3.39 17.90
N ASP A 20 -9.17 3.16 17.19
CA ASP A 20 -9.18 2.60 15.83
C ASP A 20 -8.23 3.34 14.88
N LYS A 21 -8.06 4.67 15.05
CA LYS A 21 -7.16 5.50 14.24
C LYS A 21 -5.69 5.09 14.35
N HIS A 22 -5.25 4.58 15.50
CA HIS A 22 -3.86 4.12 15.67
C HIS A 22 -3.61 2.84 14.87
N ILE A 23 -4.55 1.89 14.93
CA ILE A 23 -4.47 0.64 14.18
C ILE A 23 -4.58 0.91 12.68
N GLU A 24 -5.46 1.83 12.27
CA GLU A 24 -5.53 2.28 10.88
C GLU A 24 -4.21 2.90 10.40
N GLY A 25 -3.58 3.73 11.23
CA GLY A 25 -2.26 4.31 10.95
C GLY A 25 -1.19 3.24 10.72
N ILE A 26 -1.15 2.20 11.55
CA ILE A 26 -0.19 1.09 11.40
C ILE A 26 -0.47 0.29 10.12
N ILE A 27 -1.74 -0.06 9.86
CA ILE A 27 -2.11 -0.82 8.65
C ILE A 27 -1.80 -0.02 7.39
N ARG A 28 -1.94 1.32 7.44
CA ARG A 28 -1.55 2.19 6.34
C ARG A 28 -0.06 2.08 6.01
N LEU A 29 0.81 1.94 7.02
CA LEU A 29 2.24 1.69 6.81
C LEU A 29 2.49 0.35 6.10
N MET A 30 1.69 -0.67 6.42
CA MET A 30 1.83 -2.01 5.82
C MET A 30 1.44 -2.07 4.33
N VAL A 31 0.74 -1.06 3.79
CA VAL A 31 0.29 -1.00 2.37
C VAL A 31 0.92 0.16 1.58
N LEU A 32 2.08 0.64 2.02
CA LEU A 32 2.78 1.76 1.37
C LEU A 32 3.41 1.39 0.01
N ARG A 33 3.64 0.11 -0.25
CA ARG A 33 4.29 -0.38 -1.47
C ARG A 33 3.33 -1.11 -2.38
N VAL A 34 3.67 -1.10 -3.66
CA VAL A 34 2.96 -1.83 -4.72
C VAL A 34 3.96 -2.64 -5.54
N ASN A 35 3.51 -3.78 -6.05
CA ASN A 35 4.24 -4.53 -7.07
C ASN A 35 3.77 -4.11 -8.45
N ILE A 36 4.71 -3.77 -9.33
CA ILE A 36 4.40 -3.52 -10.75
C ILE A 36 4.06 -4.85 -11.43
N VAL A 37 2.86 -4.92 -12.01
CA VAL A 37 2.41 -6.06 -12.83
C VAL A 37 2.72 -5.81 -14.30
N ASP A 38 2.57 -4.56 -14.73
CA ASP A 38 2.85 -4.11 -16.08
C ASP A 38 3.49 -2.72 -16.02
N ALA A 39 4.63 -2.55 -16.67
CA ALA A 39 5.34 -1.29 -16.71
C ALA A 39 4.66 -0.28 -17.65
N GLY A 40 3.81 -0.73 -18.60
CA GLY A 40 3.29 0.13 -19.66
C GLY A 40 4.45 0.77 -20.43
N GLU A 41 4.37 2.09 -20.64
CA GLU A 41 5.47 2.88 -21.24
C GLU A 41 6.30 3.64 -20.19
N LYS A 42 6.25 3.20 -18.93
CA LYS A 42 7.14 3.71 -17.87
C LYS A 42 8.41 2.88 -17.79
N GLY A 43 9.49 3.50 -17.33
CA GLY A 43 10.75 2.83 -17.01
C GLY A 43 10.72 1.98 -15.74
N PHE A 44 9.56 1.42 -15.37
CA PHE A 44 9.45 0.46 -14.27
C PHE A 44 9.87 -0.93 -14.72
N ILE A 45 10.30 -1.75 -13.77
CA ILE A 45 10.58 -3.16 -14.02
C ILE A 45 9.38 -4.00 -13.55
N THR A 46 8.97 -4.99 -14.34
CA THR A 46 7.94 -5.95 -13.92
C THR A 46 8.36 -6.68 -12.65
N ALA A 47 7.44 -6.84 -11.71
CA ALA A 47 7.66 -7.37 -10.36
C ALA A 47 8.52 -6.49 -9.44
N GLU A 48 8.87 -5.27 -9.84
CA GLU A 48 9.52 -4.29 -8.98
C GLU A 48 8.58 -3.83 -7.86
N GLN A 49 9.15 -3.64 -6.66
CA GLN A 49 8.49 -3.02 -5.53
C GLN A 49 8.78 -1.53 -5.50
N VAL A 50 7.75 -0.72 -5.70
CA VAL A 50 7.86 0.73 -5.65
C VAL A 50 6.91 1.31 -4.61
N GLU A 51 7.19 2.52 -4.16
CA GLU A 51 6.28 3.25 -3.29
C GLU A 51 4.99 3.59 -4.05
N ARG A 52 3.84 3.36 -3.41
CA ARG A 52 2.52 3.60 -4.00
C ARG A 52 2.35 5.04 -4.47
N ALA A 53 2.80 6.00 -3.66
CA ALA A 53 2.74 7.42 -4.00
C ALA A 53 3.55 7.74 -5.27
N GLY A 54 4.77 7.21 -5.36
CA GLY A 54 5.63 7.35 -6.54
C GLY A 54 5.01 6.71 -7.80
N ALA A 55 4.44 5.51 -7.68
CA ALA A 55 3.77 4.84 -8.79
C ALA A 55 2.55 5.61 -9.29
N MET A 56 1.75 6.18 -8.38
CA MET A 56 0.60 7.02 -8.74
C MET A 56 1.02 8.30 -9.46
N LEU A 57 1.98 9.04 -8.91
CA LEU A 57 2.50 10.26 -9.53
C LEU A 57 3.10 9.98 -10.91
N ALA A 58 3.84 8.88 -11.03
CA ALA A 58 4.35 8.45 -12.32
C ALA A 58 3.19 8.23 -13.31
N ASN A 59 2.17 7.47 -12.93
CA ASN A 59 1.03 7.22 -13.81
C ASN A 59 0.29 8.50 -14.21
N GLU A 60 0.08 9.43 -13.28
CA GLU A 60 -0.52 10.74 -13.57
C GLU A 60 0.28 11.50 -14.64
N ASN A 61 1.61 11.53 -14.53
CA ASN A 61 2.47 12.14 -15.54
C ASN A 61 2.43 11.42 -16.90
N ALA A 62 2.36 10.07 -16.93
CA ALA A 62 2.23 9.35 -18.20
C ALA A 62 0.92 9.64 -18.91
N LEU A 63 -0.18 9.68 -18.16
CA LEU A 63 -1.49 10.02 -18.72
C LEU A 63 -1.51 11.45 -19.28
N ALA A 64 -0.85 12.39 -18.62
CA ALA A 64 -0.69 13.76 -19.11
C ALA A 64 0.14 13.84 -20.41
N GLU A 65 1.12 12.95 -20.57
CA GLU A 65 1.93 12.80 -21.78
C GLU A 65 1.26 11.95 -22.89
N GLY A 66 0.08 11.38 -22.64
CA GLY A 66 -0.62 10.49 -23.57
C GLY A 66 -0.03 9.07 -23.67
N LYS A 67 0.81 8.67 -22.73
CA LYS A 67 1.46 7.35 -22.65
C LYS A 67 0.64 6.35 -21.85
N GLU A 68 0.91 5.06 -22.04
CA GLU A 68 0.26 4.00 -21.25
C GLU A 68 0.77 3.98 -19.80
N ALA A 69 -0.16 4.01 -18.85
CA ALA A 69 0.12 3.97 -17.42
C ALA A 69 0.52 2.57 -16.94
N ALA A 70 1.40 2.48 -15.95
CA ALA A 70 1.81 1.21 -15.36
C ALA A 70 0.67 0.61 -14.53
N ARG A 71 0.53 -0.71 -14.56
CA ARG A 71 -0.42 -1.46 -13.70
C ARG A 71 0.32 -2.04 -12.51
N PHE A 72 -0.26 -1.89 -11.33
CA PHE A 72 0.33 -2.37 -10.10
C PHE A 72 -0.73 -2.93 -9.15
N VAL A 73 -0.29 -3.80 -8.24
CA VAL A 73 -1.11 -4.37 -7.18
C VAL A 73 -0.57 -3.98 -5.82
N ASN A 74 -1.46 -3.67 -4.88
CA ASN A 74 -1.05 -3.37 -3.51
C ASN A 74 -0.49 -4.64 -2.87
N ILE A 75 0.64 -4.50 -2.18
CA ILE A 75 1.20 -5.56 -1.36
C ILE A 75 1.06 -5.22 0.11
N LEU A 76 0.77 -6.24 0.92
CA LEU A 76 0.76 -6.10 2.37
C LEU A 76 2.13 -6.57 2.90
N LEU A 77 2.90 -5.63 3.41
CA LEU A 77 4.20 -5.87 4.01
C LEU A 77 4.11 -5.86 5.53
N GLY A 78 4.93 -6.70 6.18
CA GLY A 78 5.13 -6.62 7.62
C GLY A 78 5.76 -5.28 8.00
N ILE A 79 5.48 -4.81 9.22
CA ILE A 79 5.96 -3.53 9.76
C ILE A 79 7.50 -3.36 9.73
N THR A 80 8.28 -4.45 9.76
CA THR A 80 9.74 -4.41 9.69
C THR A 80 10.29 -4.37 8.25
N LYS A 81 9.44 -4.58 7.24
CA LYS A 81 9.80 -4.61 5.82
C LYS A 81 9.13 -3.50 5.01
N ALA A 82 8.19 -2.76 5.60
CA ALA A 82 7.50 -1.64 4.97
C ALA A 82 8.47 -0.47 4.72
#